data_AF-K2BAK0-F1
#
_entry.id   AF-K2BAK0-F1
#
_cell.length_a   1.000
_cell.length_b   1.000
_cell.length_c   1.000
_cell.angle_alpha   90.00
_cell.angle_beta   90.00
_cell.angle_gamma   90.00
#
_symmetry.space_group_name_H-M   'P 1'
#
loop_
_entity.id
_entity.type
_entity.pdbx_description
1 polymer ?
#
loop_
_entity_poly.entity_id
_entity_poly.type
_entity_poly.pdbx_seq_one_letter_code
_entity_poly.pdbx_strand_id
1 'polypeptide(L)' 'MIAPRHEIARLQSDFYRDQFRKLLRWSIISVFVMFALIGAIIYLVLFQPVQRYYASTTEGRILVMPKNS' A
#
# COMPACT_ATOMS: atom_id res chain seq x y z
N MET A 1 -14.44 -35.90 39.16
CA MET A 1 -14.98 -35.12 38.02
C MET A 1 -14.21 -33.79 37.92
N ILE A 2 -13.09 -33.78 37.20
CA ILE A 2 -12.25 -32.59 36.96
C ILE A 2 -11.96 -32.57 35.46
N ALA A 3 -12.93 -32.17 34.65
CA ALA A 3 -12.81 -32.17 33.19
C ALA A 3 -13.11 -30.82 32.48
N PRO A 4 -13.90 -29.87 33.01
CA PRO A 4 -14.33 -28.74 32.17
C PRO A 4 -13.25 -27.68 31.98
N ARG A 5 -12.27 -27.56 32.90
CA ARG A 5 -11.30 -26.45 32.88
C ARG A 5 -10.18 -26.59 31.85
N HIS A 6 -9.75 -27.83 31.57
CA HIS A 6 -8.67 -28.08 30.60
C HIS A 6 -9.13 -27.89 29.15
N GLU A 7 -10.39 -28.22 28.88
CA GLU A 7 -10.99 -28.08 27.55
C GLU A 7 -11.15 -26.61 27.15
N ILE A 8 -11.62 -25.77 28.09
CA ILE A 8 -11.77 -24.33 27.89
C ILE A 8 -10.40 -23.66 27.67
N ALA A 9 -9.37 -24.07 28.42
CA ALA A 9 -8.01 -23.55 28.26
C ALA A 9 -7.39 -23.92 26.90
N ARG A 10 -7.68 -25.13 26.40
CA ARG A 10 -7.27 -25.57 25.06
C ARG A 10 -7.95 -24.75 23.95
N LEU A 11 -9.26 -24.57 24.05
CA LEU A 11 -10.04 -23.78 23.09
C LEU A 11 -9.55 -22.33 23.00
N GLN A 12 -9.23 -21.70 24.13
CA GLN A 12 -8.67 -20.35 24.14
C GLN A 12 -7.27 -20.28 23.50
N SER A 13 -6.43 -21.28 23.74
CA SER A 13 -5.08 -21.34 23.16
C SER A 13 -5.11 -21.47 21.64
N ASP A 14 -5.97 -22.36 21.13
CA ASP A 14 -6.12 -22.59 19.69
C ASP A 14 -6.76 -21.36 19.00
N PHE A 15 -7.76 -20.75 19.64
CA PHE A 15 -8.36 -19.51 19.12
C PHE A 15 -7.34 -18.37 19.01
N TYR A 16 -6.48 -18.20 20.02
CA TYR A 16 -5.42 -17.18 19.99
C TYR A 16 -4.40 -17.44 18.87
N ARG A 17 -4.01 -18.71 18.66
CA ARG A 17 -3.09 -19.09 17.58
C ARG A 17 -3.64 -18.80 16.19
N ASP A 18 -4.93 -19.06 15.97
CA ASP A 18 -5.55 -18.81 14.68
C ASP A 18 -5.74 -17.31 14.41
N GLN A 19 -6.15 -16.54 15.41
CA GLN A 19 -6.21 -15.08 15.27
C GLN A 19 -4.81 -14.47 15.04
N PHE A 20 -3.80 -14.97 15.74
CA PHE A 20 -2.41 -14.54 15.54
C PHE A 20 -1.94 -14.79 14.10
N ARG A 21 -2.18 -15.99 13.56
CA ARG A 21 -1.83 -16.29 12.15
C ARG A 21 -2.61 -15.46 11.15
N LYS A 22 -3.89 -15.18 11.44
CA LYS A 22 -4.72 -14.31 10.61
C LYS A 22 -4.14 -12.90 10.58
N LEU A 23 -3.86 -12.31 11.75
CA LEU A 23 -3.23 -10.99 11.86
C LEU A 23 -1.86 -10.96 11.18
N LEU A 24 -1.04 -11.98 11.38
CA LEU A 24 0.26 -12.09 10.72
C LEU A 24 0.15 -12.06 9.20
N ARG A 25 -0.81 -12.79 8.61
CA ARG A 25 -1.08 -12.75 7.16
C ARG A 25 -1.52 -11.36 6.71
N TRP A 26 -2.40 -10.70 7.45
CA TRP A 26 -2.82 -9.33 7.15
C TRP A 26 -1.67 -8.34 7.23
N SER A 27 -0.78 -8.46 8.22
CA SER A 27 0.42 -7.63 8.33
C SER A 27 1.36 -7.84 7.16
N ILE A 28 1.59 -9.08 6.73
CA ILE A 28 2.43 -9.39 5.56
C ILE A 28 1.83 -8.79 4.28
N ILE A 29 0.52 -8.93 4.07
CA ILE A 29 -0.18 -8.34 2.93
C ILE A 29 -0.05 -6.81 2.96
N SER A 30 -0.22 -6.18 4.13
CA SER A 30 -0.08 -4.74 4.30
C SER A 30 1.32 -4.25 3.92
N VAL A 31 2.36 -4.96 4.36
CA VAL A 31 3.75 -4.67 3.97
C VAL A 31 3.93 -4.75 2.45
N PHE A 32 3.37 -5.78 1.81
CA PHE A 32 3.43 -5.93 0.36
C PHE A 32 2.73 -4.78 -0.38
N VAL A 33 1.55 -4.37 0.09
CA VAL A 33 0.80 -3.22 -0.45
C VAL A 33 1.60 -1.93 -0.32
N MET A 34 2.29 -1.72 0.81
CA MET A 34 3.20 -0.58 1.01
C MET A 34 4.29 -0.54 -0.07
N PHE A 35 4.98 -1.66 -0.30
CA PHE A 35 6.03 -1.72 -1.32
C PHE A 35 5.48 -1.50 -2.74
N ALA A 36 4.30 -2.04 -3.05
CA ALA A 36 3.64 -1.82 -4.33
C ALA A 36 3.31 -0.33 -4.55
N LEU A 37 2.79 0.36 -3.54
CA LEU A 37 2.51 1.81 -3.59
C LEU A 37 3.78 2.63 -3.79
N ILE A 38 4.85 2.31 -3.05
CA ILE A 38 6.14 2.98 -3.21
C ILE A 38 6.66 2.78 -4.64
N GLY A 39 6.63 1.56 -5.15
CA GLY A 39 7.03 1.24 -6.52
C GLY A 39 6.20 1.98 -7.57
N ALA A 40 4.88 2.09 -7.36
CA ALA A 40 4.00 2.84 -8.24
C ALA A 40 4.35 4.33 -8.26
N ILE A 41 4.63 4.93 -7.10
CA ILE A 41 5.07 6.34 -7.02
C ILE A 41 6.41 6.53 -7.75
N ILE A 42 7.38 5.64 -7.52
CA ILE A 42 8.67 5.67 -8.21
C ILE A 42 8.46 5.60 -9.73
N TYR A 43 7.63 4.67 -10.20
CA TYR A 43 7.28 4.56 -11.61
C TYR A 43 6.66 5.86 -12.14
N LEU A 44 5.68 6.42 -11.43
CA LEU A 44 5.06 7.67 -11.83
C LEU A 44 6.08 8.81 -11.92
N VAL A 45 7.03 8.91 -10.99
CA VAL A 45 8.08 9.93 -10.97
C VAL A 45 9.08 9.74 -12.12
N LEU A 46 9.53 8.51 -12.38
CA LEU A 46 10.49 8.23 -13.46
C LEU A 46 9.87 8.39 -14.84
N PHE A 47 8.61 7.96 -14.99
CA PHE A 47 7.87 7.99 -16.25
C PHE A 47 6.92 9.18 -16.35
N GLN A 48 7.19 10.28 -15.62
CA GLN A 48 6.39 11.50 -15.80
C GLN A 48 6.49 11.93 -17.26
N PRO A 49 5.36 12.03 -17.98
CA PRO A 49 5.38 12.64 -19.30
C PRO A 49 5.86 14.07 -19.10
N VAL A 50 6.99 14.41 -19.74
CA VAL A 50 7.47 15.80 -19.82
C VAL A 50 6.26 16.66 -20.17
N GLN A 51 5.95 17.65 -19.33
CA GLN A 51 4.85 18.59 -19.52
C GLN A 51 5.15 19.40 -20.79
N ARG A 52 4.88 18.81 -21.96
CA ARG A 52 5.24 19.39 -23.27
C ARG A 52 4.45 20.66 -23.55
N TYR A 53 3.34 20.85 -22.83
CA TYR A 53 2.38 21.91 -23.06
C TYR A 53 1.90 22.47 -21.72
N TYR A 54 2.09 23.77 -21.50
CA TYR A 54 1.49 24.49 -20.38
C TYR A 54 0.45 25.47 -20.92
N ALA A 55 -0.72 25.54 -20.27
CA ALA A 55 -1.75 26.51 -20.60
C ALA A 55 -1.38 27.85 -19.95
N SER A 56 -0.88 28.81 -20.74
CA SER A 56 -0.60 30.15 -20.21
C SER A 56 -1.91 30.89 -19.97
N THR A 57 -2.16 31.31 -18.73
CA THR A 57 -3.37 32.04 -18.31
C THR A 57 -3.48 33.45 -18.89
N THR A 58 -2.39 33.97 -19.48
CA THR A 58 -2.35 35.30 -20.10
C THR A 58 -2.85 35.34 -21.54
N GLU A 59 -2.77 34.25 -22.31
CA GLU A 59 -3.11 34.28 -23.75
C GLU A 59 -4.00 33.13 -24.23
N GLY A 60 -4.38 32.18 -23.37
CA GLY A 60 -5.22 31.03 -23.75
C GLY A 60 -4.58 30.12 -24.83
N ARG A 61 -3.29 30.32 -25.11
CA ARG A 61 -2.51 29.56 -26.08
C ARG A 61 -1.75 28.44 -25.38
N ILE A 62 -1.78 27.26 -26.00
CA ILE A 62 -1.00 26.10 -25.58
C ILE A 62 0.45 26.34 -26.04
N LEU A 63 1.34 26.66 -25.11
CA LEU A 63 2.75 26.94 -25.40
C LEU A 63 3.61 25.72 -25.13
N VAL A 64 4.57 25.47 -26.01
CA VAL A 64 5.55 24.37 -25.89
C VAL A 64 6.56 24.74 -24.81
N MET A 65 6.82 23.83 -23.87
CA MET A 65 7.77 24.09 -22.78
C MET A 65 9.19 24.30 -23.35
N PRO A 66 9.87 25.43 -23.06
CA PRO A 66 11.21 25.68 -23.57
C PRO A 66 12.18 24.66 -22.96
N LYS A 67 12.96 24.01 -23.82
CA LYS A 67 14.01 23.07 -23.43
C LYS A 67 15.18 23.86 -22.85
N ASN A 68 15.33 23.87 -21.53
CA ASN A 68 16.53 24.42 -20.91
C ASN A 68 17.73 23.54 -21.28
N SER A 69 18.65 24.12 -22.06
CA SER A 69 19.98 23.60 -22.42
C SER A 69 20.91 23.59 -21.22
#